data_AF-A0A228RB81-F1
#
_entry.id   AF-A0A228RB81-F1
#
_cell.length_a   1.000
_cell.length_b   1.000
_cell.length_c   1.000
_cell.angle_alpha   90.00
_cell.angle_beta   90.00
_cell.angle_gamma   90.00
#
_symmetry.space_group_name_H-M   'P 1'
#
loop_
_entity.id
_entity.type
_entity.pdbx_description
1 polymer ?
#
loop_
_entity_poly.entity_id
_entity_poly.type
_entity_poly.pdbx_seq_one_letter_code
_entity_poly.pdbx_strand_id
1 'polypeptide(L)'
;MTAIAWSHYGTGNYRICCPVCGRGERDKTLGLTVDESGAGVAHCFRCAFTESYRAARGAHLTMPSKPRIKAAVPSEKHDRLSDYGHDLWNACRAVSGEALAYLDARHCRIPPADGDLRWHPSLKHPTGYVGPALVACITDAVTGEPLSLHRTWIRADGRKADVDPPRLLLTGHRKQGGVIRLWPDDAVSTGLGVAEGVETALSLAWGYAPVWALIDAGNLAAFPHLFGVESLVIGADNDPAGVTAGHACAERWALADREVTLVEVGHDGA
;
A
#
# COMPACT_ATOMS: atom_id res chain seq x y z
N MET A 1 4.71 0.36 -40.65
CA MET A 1 4.69 1.07 -39.35
C MET A 1 3.96 2.37 -39.58
N THR A 2 2.84 2.59 -38.91
CA THR A 2 2.08 3.84 -39.05
C THR A 2 2.76 4.89 -38.18
N ALA A 3 3.36 5.92 -38.78
CA ALA A 3 4.04 6.98 -38.05
C ALA A 3 3.04 7.82 -37.23
N ILE A 4 3.50 8.48 -36.17
CA ILE A 4 2.67 9.44 -35.43
C ILE A 4 2.32 10.62 -36.36
N ALA A 5 1.03 10.90 -36.51
CA ALA A 5 0.55 12.06 -37.27
C ALA A 5 0.67 13.34 -36.41
N TRP A 6 1.89 13.84 -36.23
CA TRP A 6 2.21 15.00 -35.38
C TRP A 6 1.37 16.25 -35.69
N SER A 7 0.98 16.45 -36.95
CA SER A 7 0.12 17.56 -37.38
C SER A 7 -1.30 17.53 -36.80
N HIS A 8 -1.72 16.43 -36.17
CA HIS A 8 -3.04 16.31 -35.54
C HIS A 8 -3.06 16.79 -34.08
N TYR A 9 -1.90 17.13 -33.51
CA TYR A 9 -1.76 17.51 -32.11
C TYR A 9 -1.31 18.97 -32.00
N GLY A 10 -2.08 19.77 -31.25
CA GLY A 10 -1.65 21.11 -30.82
C GLY A 10 -0.71 21.03 -29.63
N THR A 11 -0.27 22.18 -29.11
CA THR A 11 0.50 22.24 -27.86
C THR A 11 -0.28 21.59 -26.71
N GLY A 12 0.36 20.67 -25.98
CA GLY A 12 -0.27 19.95 -24.89
C GLY A 12 0.27 18.54 -24.67
N ASN A 13 -0.38 17.81 -23.76
CA ASN A 13 -0.06 16.43 -23.41
C ASN A 13 -1.21 15.50 -23.83
N TYR A 14 -0.86 14.41 -24.51
CA TYR A 14 -1.80 13.44 -25.07
C TYR A 14 -1.41 12.02 -24.69
N ARG A 15 -2.43 11.14 -24.64
CA ARG A 15 -2.28 9.70 -24.42
C ARG A 15 -2.88 8.95 -25.60
N ILE A 16 -2.04 8.28 -26.38
CA ILE A 16 -2.44 7.65 -27.66
C ILE A 16 -1.97 6.20 -27.74
N CYS A 17 -2.47 5.49 -28.74
CA CYS A 17 -2.06 4.12 -29.01
C CYS A 17 -0.64 4.08 -29.58
N CYS A 18 0.21 3.19 -29.06
CA CYS A 18 1.57 3.06 -29.57
C CYS A 18 1.56 2.44 -30.97
N PRO A 19 2.20 3.07 -31.98
CA PRO A 19 2.23 2.54 -33.35
C PRO A 19 3.04 1.24 -33.50
N VAL A 20 3.81 0.87 -32.48
CA VAL A 20 4.69 -0.31 -32.47
C VAL A 20 4.08 -1.47 -31.68
N CYS A 21 3.57 -1.22 -30.48
CA CYS A 21 3.11 -2.28 -29.56
C CYS A 21 1.65 -2.13 -29.10
N GLY A 22 0.92 -1.18 -29.67
CA GLY A 22 -0.46 -0.89 -29.32
C GLY A 22 -1.43 -1.98 -29.79
N ARG A 23 -2.43 -2.27 -28.96
CA ARG A 23 -3.43 -3.32 -29.15
C ARG A 23 -4.83 -2.75 -29.38
N GLY A 24 -4.94 -1.71 -30.21
CA GLY A 24 -6.19 -1.03 -30.55
C GLY A 24 -6.35 0.36 -29.91
N GLU A 25 -7.40 1.10 -30.30
CA GLU A 25 -7.54 2.54 -29.99
C GLU A 25 -7.67 2.86 -28.49
N ARG A 26 -8.18 1.91 -27.68
CA ARG A 26 -8.28 2.08 -26.22
C ARG A 26 -6.94 1.91 -25.49
N ASP A 27 -5.93 1.33 -26.13
CA ASP A 27 -4.62 1.01 -25.54
C ASP A 27 -3.68 2.22 -25.52
N LYS A 28 -3.95 3.17 -24.62
CA LYS A 28 -3.26 4.47 -24.51
C LYS A 28 -1.89 4.37 -23.83
N THR A 29 -0.96 3.61 -24.40
CA THR A 29 0.39 3.34 -23.84
C THR A 29 1.46 4.33 -24.22
N LEU A 30 1.21 5.21 -25.19
CA LEU A 30 2.14 6.22 -25.67
C LEU A 30 1.76 7.58 -25.07
N GLY A 31 2.69 8.22 -24.37
CA GLY A 31 2.58 9.64 -24.02
C GLY A 31 3.15 10.47 -25.17
N LEU A 32 2.47 11.55 -25.53
CA LEU A 32 2.89 12.49 -26.56
C LEU A 32 2.79 13.89 -25.98
N THR A 33 3.86 14.66 -26.02
CA THR A 33 3.91 16.06 -25.58
C THR A 33 4.32 16.92 -26.75
N VAL A 34 3.61 18.02 -26.96
CA VAL A 34 3.95 19.07 -27.94
C VAL A 34 4.11 20.38 -27.18
N ASP A 35 5.23 21.06 -27.37
CA ASP A 35 5.51 22.36 -26.77
C ASP A 35 4.95 23.53 -27.61
N GLU A 36 5.12 24.75 -27.11
CA GLU A 36 4.63 25.98 -27.76
C GLU A 36 5.34 26.27 -29.11
N SER A 37 6.52 25.68 -29.34
CA SER A 37 7.26 25.79 -30.60
C SER A 37 6.79 24.80 -31.67
N GLY A 38 5.83 23.93 -31.33
CA GLY A 38 5.39 22.82 -32.17
C GLY A 38 6.41 21.67 -32.23
N ALA A 39 7.43 21.68 -31.37
CA ALA A 39 8.29 20.53 -31.18
C ALA A 39 7.60 19.51 -30.27
N GLY A 40 7.79 18.23 -30.56
CA GLY A 40 7.08 17.17 -29.88
C GLY A 40 7.97 15.98 -29.53
N VAL A 41 7.62 15.31 -28.44
CA VAL A 41 8.26 14.07 -27.98
C VAL A 41 7.19 13.06 -27.63
N ALA A 42 7.30 11.86 -28.19
CA ALA A 42 6.43 10.73 -27.92
C ALA A 42 7.24 9.63 -27.27
N HIS A 43 6.73 9.03 -26.20
CA HIS A 43 7.39 7.97 -25.45
C HIS A 43 6.40 6.87 -25.06
N CYS A 44 6.71 5.62 -25.41
CA CYS A 44 5.88 4.46 -25.08
C CYS A 44 6.34 3.84 -23.78
N PHE A 45 5.43 3.80 -22.81
CA PHE A 45 5.70 3.23 -21.49
C PHE A 45 5.75 1.70 -21.49
N ARG A 46 5.40 1.04 -22.60
CA ARG A 46 5.46 -0.42 -22.76
C ARG A 46 6.70 -0.88 -23.51
N CYS A 47 6.94 -0.36 -24.71
CA CYS A 47 8.04 -0.83 -25.57
C CYS A 47 9.19 0.17 -25.70
N ALA A 48 9.19 1.27 -24.95
CA ALA A 48 10.19 2.33 -25.00
C ALA A 48 10.36 3.01 -26.38
N PHE A 49 9.39 2.83 -27.29
CA PHE A 49 9.37 3.55 -28.56
C PHE A 49 9.40 5.06 -28.27
N THR A 50 10.34 5.76 -28.90
CA THR A 50 10.48 7.20 -28.79
C THR A 50 10.52 7.81 -30.18
N GLU A 51 9.75 8.87 -30.38
CA GLU A 51 9.79 9.67 -31.60
C GLU A 51 9.86 11.14 -31.22
N SER A 52 10.72 11.91 -31.88
CA SER A 52 10.82 13.34 -31.67
C SER A 52 10.52 14.07 -32.98
N TYR A 53 9.75 15.14 -32.87
CA TYR A 53 9.32 15.97 -33.99
C TYR A 53 9.77 17.41 -33.78
N ARG A 54 10.25 18.04 -34.85
CA ARG A 54 10.47 19.49 -34.89
C ARG A 54 9.97 20.00 -36.24
N ALA A 55 9.13 21.04 -36.23
CA ALA A 55 8.53 21.60 -37.44
C ALA A 55 9.56 21.93 -38.54
N ALA A 56 10.74 22.46 -38.17
CA ALA A 56 11.81 22.81 -39.11
C ALA A 56 12.61 21.62 -39.68
N ARG A 57 12.49 20.41 -39.11
CA ARG A 57 13.34 19.25 -39.46
C ARG A 57 12.55 17.95 -39.72
N GLY A 58 11.23 17.98 -39.61
CA GLY A 58 10.38 16.80 -39.74
C GLY A 58 10.50 15.83 -38.56
N ALA A 59 9.91 14.64 -38.71
CA ALA A 59 10.00 13.56 -37.72
C ALA A 59 11.38 12.88 -37.79
N HIS A 60 12.10 12.86 -36.68
CA HIS A 60 13.34 12.10 -36.58
C HIS A 60 13.07 10.81 -35.81
N LEU A 61 13.07 9.70 -36.55
CA LEU A 61 12.99 8.36 -35.99
C LEU A 61 14.33 7.98 -35.40
N THR A 62 14.51 8.22 -34.10
CA THR A 62 15.63 7.63 -33.38
C THR A 62 15.19 6.24 -32.94
N MET A 63 15.55 5.22 -33.72
CA MET A 63 15.53 3.85 -33.22
C MET A 63 16.55 3.78 -32.07
N PRO A 64 16.13 3.48 -30.83
CA PRO A 64 17.12 3.31 -29.77
C PRO A 64 18.01 2.13 -30.15
N SER A 65 19.33 2.30 -30.09
CA SER A 65 20.16 1.19 -29.63
C SER A 65 19.50 0.75 -28.33
N LYS A 66 19.12 -0.53 -28.21
CA LYS A 66 18.41 -1.06 -27.03
C LYS A 66 18.94 -0.34 -25.81
N PRO A 67 18.17 0.52 -25.12
CA PRO A 67 18.56 0.87 -23.79
C PRO A 67 18.68 -0.49 -23.11
N ARG A 68 19.88 -0.80 -22.61
CA ARG A 68 19.98 -1.67 -21.45
C ARG A 68 19.20 -0.91 -20.38
N ILE A 69 17.87 -1.01 -20.42
CA ILE A 69 17.10 -1.25 -19.22
C ILE A 69 17.95 -2.33 -18.57
N LYS A 70 18.72 -1.98 -17.54
CA LYS A 70 19.07 -2.99 -16.55
C LYS A 70 17.71 -3.57 -16.26
N ALA A 71 17.44 -4.78 -16.76
CA ALA A 71 16.24 -5.52 -16.37
C ALA A 71 16.16 -5.23 -14.88
N ALA A 72 15.06 -4.59 -14.43
CA ALA A 72 14.89 -4.32 -13.01
C ALA A 72 15.25 -5.65 -12.37
N VAL A 73 16.40 -5.69 -11.68
CA VAL A 73 16.92 -6.96 -11.14
C VAL A 73 15.71 -7.48 -10.40
N PRO A 74 15.16 -8.66 -10.75
CA PRO A 74 13.93 -9.13 -10.13
C PRO A 74 14.14 -8.91 -8.64
N SER A 75 13.34 -8.00 -8.05
CA SER A 75 13.55 -7.65 -6.66
C SER A 75 13.52 -8.97 -5.93
N GLU A 76 14.60 -9.31 -5.24
CA GLU A 76 14.73 -10.60 -4.59
C GLU A 76 13.45 -10.80 -3.77
N LYS A 77 12.76 -11.92 -4.06
CA LYS A 77 11.52 -12.21 -3.36
C LYS A 77 11.92 -12.76 -2.00
N HIS A 78 11.48 -12.08 -0.95
CA HIS A 78 11.74 -12.49 0.41
C HIS A 78 10.46 -13.06 1.02
N ASP A 79 10.54 -14.30 1.49
CA ASP A 79 9.45 -14.94 2.25
C ASP A 79 9.43 -14.52 3.73
N ARG A 80 10.50 -13.87 4.19
CA ARG A 80 10.70 -13.30 5.52
C ARG A 80 11.31 -11.91 5.44
N LEU A 81 11.39 -11.21 6.57
CA LEU A 81 11.99 -9.88 6.61
C LEU A 81 13.49 -9.95 6.29
N SER A 82 13.94 -9.14 5.32
CA SER A 82 15.36 -9.02 4.98
C SER A 82 16.17 -8.29 6.06
N ASP A 83 17.50 -8.40 6.01
CA ASP A 83 18.40 -7.66 6.89
C ASP A 83 18.15 -6.15 6.83
N TYR A 84 17.94 -5.60 5.63
CA TYR A 84 17.55 -4.19 5.47
C TYR A 84 16.24 -3.86 6.20
N GLY A 85 15.27 -4.77 6.17
CA GLY A 85 14.02 -4.63 6.90
C GLY A 85 14.23 -4.63 8.42
N HIS A 86 15.08 -5.54 8.93
CA HIS A 86 15.46 -5.57 10.33
C HIS A 86 16.18 -4.29 10.77
N ASP A 87 17.12 -3.79 9.97
CA ASP A 87 17.83 -2.54 10.23
C ASP A 87 16.87 -1.35 10.31
N LEU A 88 15.94 -1.26 9.35
CA LEU A 88 14.92 -0.21 9.37
C LEU A 88 14.02 -0.31 10.60
N TRP A 89 13.57 -1.52 10.98
CA TRP A 89 12.75 -1.74 12.16
C TRP A 89 13.46 -1.35 13.47
N ASN A 90 14.76 -1.67 13.57
CA ASN A 90 15.59 -1.33 14.72
C ASN A 90 15.91 0.17 14.81
N ALA A 91 15.94 0.88 13.68
CA ALA A 91 16.07 2.32 13.64
C ALA A 91 14.78 3.07 14.06
N CYS A 92 13.64 2.36 14.13
CA CYS A 92 12.37 2.95 14.56
C CYS A 92 12.26 3.06 16.08
N ARG A 93 11.46 4.02 16.54
CA ARG A 93 11.24 4.35 17.95
C ARG A 93 9.83 3.95 18.37
N ALA A 94 9.62 3.74 19.66
CA ALA A 94 8.27 3.65 20.21
C ALA A 94 7.45 4.90 19.84
N VAL A 95 6.15 4.72 19.61
CA VAL A 95 5.22 5.79 19.21
C VAL A 95 5.36 7.00 20.13
N SER A 96 5.75 8.13 19.54
CA SER A 96 6.01 9.39 20.24
C SER A 96 6.04 10.55 19.24
N GLY A 97 6.13 11.79 19.72
CA GLY A 97 6.27 12.97 18.86
C GLY A 97 5.15 13.08 17.82
N GLU A 98 5.51 13.28 16.54
CA GLU A 98 4.53 13.44 15.46
C GLU A 98 3.69 12.19 15.20
N ALA A 99 4.19 11.00 15.53
CA ALA A 99 3.40 9.78 15.43
C ALA A 99 2.30 9.69 16.48
N LEU A 100 2.59 10.12 17.72
CA LEU A 100 1.59 10.23 18.76
C LEU A 100 0.54 11.29 18.40
N ALA A 101 0.98 12.48 17.97
CA ALA A 101 0.06 13.55 17.54
C ALA A 101 -0.84 13.12 16.38
N TYR A 102 -0.31 12.38 15.39
CA TYR A 102 -1.11 11.81 14.31
C TYR A 102 -2.20 10.87 14.82
N LEU A 103 -1.87 9.93 15.71
CA LEU A 103 -2.83 8.96 16.24
C LEU A 103 -3.87 9.64 17.14
N ASP A 104 -3.46 10.60 17.97
CA ASP A 104 -4.36 11.39 18.82
C ASP A 104 -5.36 12.20 17.99
N ALA A 105 -4.89 12.88 16.93
CA ALA A 105 -5.75 13.64 16.03
C ALA A 105 -6.73 12.75 15.25
N ARG A 106 -6.44 11.45 15.12
CA ARG A 106 -7.37 10.45 14.55
C ARG A 106 -8.23 9.75 15.59
N HIS A 107 -8.11 10.12 16.87
CA HIS A 107 -8.78 9.45 17.99
C HIS A 107 -8.47 7.95 18.08
N CYS A 108 -7.29 7.52 17.66
CA CYS A 108 -6.85 6.14 17.79
C CYS A 108 -6.43 5.85 19.23
N ARG A 109 -6.78 4.67 19.77
CA ARG A 109 -6.18 4.21 21.03
C ARG A 109 -4.69 3.93 20.79
N ILE A 110 -3.83 4.38 21.69
CA ILE A 110 -2.39 4.11 21.57
C ILE A 110 -2.12 2.66 22.02
N PRO A 111 -1.49 1.82 21.18
CA PRO A 111 -1.16 0.44 21.54
C PRO A 111 -0.02 0.37 22.57
N PRO A 112 0.16 -0.78 23.25
CA PRO A 112 1.31 -0.98 24.12
C PRO A 112 2.64 -0.91 23.34
N ALA A 113 3.72 -0.52 24.02
CA ALA A 113 4.99 -0.18 23.38
C ALA A 113 5.76 -1.39 22.80
N ASP A 114 5.40 -2.59 23.21
CA ASP A 114 5.92 -3.88 22.75
C ASP A 114 5.11 -4.50 21.61
N GLY A 115 4.06 -3.82 21.13
CA GLY A 115 3.38 -4.18 19.89
C GLY A 115 4.19 -3.88 18.63
N ASP A 116 3.71 -4.38 17.49
CA ASP A 116 4.33 -4.28 16.17
C ASP A 116 4.12 -2.90 15.50
N LEU A 117 3.90 -1.82 16.27
CA LEU A 117 3.79 -0.45 15.75
C LEU A 117 4.86 0.47 16.35
N ARG A 118 5.70 1.01 15.47
CA ARG A 118 6.74 2.00 15.79
C ARG A 118 6.62 3.20 14.86
N TRP A 119 7.54 4.16 15.00
CA TRP A 119 7.65 5.27 14.07
C TRP A 119 9.09 5.65 13.78
N HIS A 120 9.29 6.34 12.66
CA HIS A 120 10.56 6.91 12.25
C HIS A 120 10.39 8.40 11.92
N PRO A 121 11.17 9.32 12.50
CA PRO A 121 10.94 10.77 12.35
C PRO A 121 11.28 11.33 10.96
N SER A 122 12.13 10.64 10.19
CA SER A 122 12.67 11.15 8.92
C SER A 122 12.86 10.02 7.90
N LEU A 123 11.79 9.28 7.61
CA LEU A 123 11.83 8.13 6.72
C LEU A 123 11.81 8.57 5.25
N LYS A 124 12.74 8.05 4.45
CA LYS A 124 12.81 8.31 3.01
C LYS A 124 11.75 7.53 2.23
N HIS A 125 10.93 8.25 1.48
CA HIS A 125 10.01 7.73 0.48
C HIS A 125 10.72 7.52 -0.87
N PRO A 126 10.33 6.53 -1.70
CA PRO A 126 10.91 6.33 -3.04
C PRO A 126 10.81 7.53 -4.00
N THR A 127 9.86 8.44 -3.80
CA THR A 127 9.74 9.69 -4.58
C THR A 127 10.79 10.74 -4.23
N GLY A 128 11.57 10.53 -3.16
CA GLY A 128 12.53 11.50 -2.63
C GLY A 128 12.01 12.32 -1.45
N TYR A 129 10.72 12.26 -1.14
CA TYR A 129 10.17 12.84 0.09
C TYR A 129 10.82 12.21 1.32
N VAL A 130 11.06 13.00 2.37
CA VAL A 130 11.59 12.54 3.66
C VAL A 130 10.74 13.17 4.75
N GLY A 131 10.21 12.34 5.66
CA GLY A 131 9.34 12.83 6.71
C GLY A 131 8.95 11.76 7.73
N PRO A 132 8.15 12.12 8.74
CA PRO A 132 7.71 11.19 9.77
C PRO A 132 6.83 10.09 9.17
N ALA A 133 7.00 8.87 9.68
CA ALA A 133 6.21 7.73 9.25
C ALA A 133 5.91 6.78 10.42
N LEU A 134 4.69 6.26 10.46
CA LEU A 134 4.40 5.02 11.16
C LEU A 134 5.07 3.88 10.40
N VAL A 135 5.74 3.01 11.15
CA VAL A 135 6.35 1.79 10.62
C VAL A 135 5.80 0.65 11.45
N ALA A 136 5.10 -0.28 10.81
CA ALA A 136 4.53 -1.44 11.47
C ALA A 136 5.20 -2.71 10.95
N CYS A 137 5.56 -3.62 11.86
CA CYS A 137 6.08 -4.92 11.50
C CYS A 137 4.92 -5.82 11.06
N ILE A 138 5.04 -6.44 9.89
CA ILE A 138 4.12 -7.48 9.45
C ILE A 138 4.74 -8.81 9.83
N THR A 139 4.05 -9.58 10.65
CA THR A 139 4.45 -10.89 11.14
C THR A 139 3.47 -11.96 10.62
N ASP A 140 3.92 -13.19 10.38
CA ASP A 140 3.03 -14.28 9.99
C ASP A 140 2.00 -14.54 11.11
N ALA A 141 0.73 -14.69 10.74
CA ALA A 141 -0.36 -14.85 11.68
C ALA A 141 -0.17 -16.03 12.63
N VAL A 142 0.44 -17.12 12.14
CA VAL A 142 0.57 -18.38 12.88
C VAL A 142 1.95 -18.52 13.50
N THR A 143 3.01 -18.25 12.74
CA THR A 143 4.38 -18.51 13.23
C THR A 143 4.99 -17.31 13.97
N GLY A 144 4.44 -16.11 13.81
CA GLY A 144 5.02 -14.87 14.32
C GLY A 144 6.30 -14.43 13.60
N GLU A 145 6.73 -15.13 12.53
CA GLU A 145 7.93 -14.76 11.78
C GLU A 145 7.75 -13.38 11.10
N PRO A 146 8.69 -12.44 11.26
CA PRO A 146 8.64 -11.18 10.53
C PRO A 146 8.68 -11.40 9.01
N LEU A 147 7.72 -10.82 8.30
CA LEU A 147 7.55 -10.97 6.84
C LEU A 147 7.91 -9.69 6.08
N SER A 148 7.43 -8.53 6.54
CA SER A 148 7.54 -7.26 5.81
C SER A 148 7.38 -6.07 6.76
N LEU A 149 7.50 -4.86 6.22
CA LEU A 149 7.16 -3.62 6.94
C LEU A 149 6.07 -2.87 6.20
N HIS A 150 5.10 -2.37 6.96
CA HIS A 150 4.08 -1.45 6.49
C HIS A 150 4.44 -0.03 6.91
N ARG A 151 4.70 0.85 5.93
CA ARG A 151 5.17 2.22 6.17
C ARG A 151 4.10 3.20 5.72
N THR A 152 3.67 4.08 6.62
CA THR A 152 2.71 5.15 6.30
C THR A 152 3.33 6.49 6.68
N TRP A 153 3.54 7.37 5.71
CA TRP A 153 4.02 8.73 5.98
C TRP A 153 2.86 9.59 6.48
N ILE A 154 3.11 10.35 7.53
CA ILE A 154 2.06 10.98 8.34
C ILE A 154 2.35 12.47 8.53
N ARG A 155 1.36 13.17 9.09
CA ARG A 155 1.44 14.55 9.56
C ARG A 155 0.86 14.61 10.97
N ALA A 156 1.39 15.48 11.81
CA ALA A 156 0.92 15.63 13.19
C ALA A 156 -0.58 16.01 13.33
N ASP A 157 -1.24 16.46 12.26
CA ASP A 157 -2.66 16.83 12.24
C ASP A 157 -3.62 15.67 11.91
N GLY A 158 -3.14 14.43 11.98
CA GLY A 158 -3.95 13.22 11.73
C GLY A 158 -4.12 12.88 10.25
N ARG A 159 -3.56 13.69 9.34
CA ARG A 159 -3.54 13.38 7.90
C ARG A 159 -2.30 12.55 7.55
N LYS A 160 -2.43 11.78 6.47
CA LYS A 160 -1.27 11.19 5.81
C LYS A 160 -0.46 12.29 5.10
N ALA A 161 0.83 12.04 4.89
CA ALA A 161 1.67 12.96 4.14
C ALA A 161 1.17 13.10 2.69
N ASP A 162 1.42 14.26 2.07
CA ASP A 162 1.05 14.54 0.68
C ASP A 162 2.09 13.95 -0.28
N VAL A 163 2.15 12.62 -0.28
CA VAL A 163 3.03 11.81 -1.14
C VAL A 163 2.22 10.63 -1.68
N ASP A 164 2.43 10.26 -2.95
CA ASP A 164 1.65 9.22 -3.61
C ASP A 164 2.51 7.97 -3.95
N PRO A 165 2.12 6.78 -3.48
CA PRO A 165 1.11 6.54 -2.44
C PRO A 165 1.65 6.92 -1.05
N PRO A 166 0.79 7.37 -0.10
CA PRO A 166 1.23 7.77 1.24
C PRO A 166 1.59 6.58 2.15
N ARG A 167 1.38 5.36 1.64
CA ARG A 167 1.54 4.10 2.33
C ARG A 167 2.20 3.11 1.39
N LEU A 168 3.25 2.46 1.86
CA LEU A 168 3.99 1.45 1.11
C LEU A 168 4.39 0.28 2.00
N LEU A 169 4.25 -0.92 1.45
CA LEU A 169 4.93 -2.10 1.97
C LEU A 169 6.42 -2.06 1.62
N LEU A 170 7.22 -2.81 2.36
CA LEU A 170 8.61 -3.05 1.99
C LEU A 170 8.65 -3.89 0.69
N THR A 171 9.33 -3.37 -0.33
CA THR A 171 9.33 -3.96 -1.68
C THR A 171 9.96 -5.35 -1.68
N GLY A 172 9.42 -6.27 -2.48
CA GLY A 172 9.97 -7.63 -2.65
C GLY A 172 9.61 -8.61 -1.54
N HIS A 173 8.88 -8.18 -0.50
CA HIS A 173 8.55 -9.02 0.64
C HIS A 173 7.14 -9.59 0.56
N ARG A 174 6.96 -10.83 1.03
CA ARG A 174 5.64 -11.45 1.19
C ARG A 174 4.80 -10.66 2.20
N LYS A 175 3.51 -10.51 1.91
CA LYS A 175 2.49 -10.00 2.85
C LYS A 175 1.37 -11.00 3.18
N GLN A 176 1.25 -12.05 2.37
CA GLN A 176 0.13 -13.00 2.45
C GLN A 176 0.19 -13.80 3.75
N GLY A 177 -0.91 -13.86 4.48
CA GLY A 177 -0.99 -14.47 5.81
C GLY A 177 -0.34 -13.62 6.91
N GLY A 178 0.03 -12.38 6.60
CA GLY A 178 0.64 -11.46 7.54
C GLY A 178 -0.40 -10.67 8.35
N VAL A 179 -0.02 -10.30 9.56
CA VAL A 179 -0.74 -9.42 10.48
C VAL A 179 0.20 -8.40 11.09
N ILE A 180 -0.35 -7.33 11.65
CA ILE A 180 0.35 -6.37 12.49
C ILE A 180 -0.20 -6.55 13.90
N ARG A 181 0.62 -7.10 14.80
CA ARG A 181 0.25 -7.36 16.20
C ARG A 181 0.30 -6.07 17.01
N LEU A 182 -0.75 -5.25 16.92
CA LEU A 182 -0.80 -3.97 17.65
C LEU A 182 -0.79 -4.20 19.17
N TRP A 183 -1.33 -5.34 19.63
CA TRP A 183 -1.09 -5.91 20.95
C TRP A 183 -0.27 -7.20 20.79
N PRO A 184 0.70 -7.48 21.67
CA PRO A 184 1.50 -8.70 21.62
C PRO A 184 0.66 -9.97 21.87
N ASP A 185 1.18 -11.13 21.47
CA ASP A 185 0.48 -12.42 21.58
C ASP A 185 0.08 -12.76 23.03
N ASP A 186 0.89 -12.38 24.02
CA ASP A 186 0.61 -12.63 25.45
C ASP A 186 -0.52 -11.76 26.03
N ALA A 187 -0.91 -10.69 25.33
CA ALA A 187 -2.11 -9.93 25.64
C ALA A 187 -3.38 -10.58 25.07
N VAL A 188 -3.26 -11.52 24.13
CA VAL A 188 -4.37 -12.26 23.53
C VAL A 188 -4.70 -13.49 24.38
N SER A 189 -5.91 -13.49 24.93
CA SER A 189 -6.48 -14.64 25.65
C SER A 189 -7.47 -15.38 24.73
N THR A 190 -8.75 -15.41 25.08
CA THR A 190 -9.80 -16.08 24.30
C THR A 190 -10.42 -15.17 23.24
N GLY A 191 -10.00 -13.91 23.16
CA GLY A 191 -10.66 -12.90 22.36
C GLY A 191 -9.69 -11.97 21.65
N LEU A 192 -10.00 -11.67 20.38
CA LEU A 192 -9.18 -10.81 19.53
C LEU A 192 -10.06 -9.91 18.66
N GLY A 193 -9.74 -8.62 18.61
CA GLY A 193 -10.28 -7.72 17.60
C GLY A 193 -9.38 -7.66 16.36
N VAL A 194 -9.96 -7.53 15.17
CA VAL A 194 -9.21 -7.36 13.93
C VAL A 194 -9.84 -6.29 13.04
N ALA A 195 -9.02 -5.61 12.26
CA ALA A 195 -9.47 -4.75 11.17
C ALA A 195 -8.49 -4.79 10.01
N GLU A 196 -8.87 -4.23 8.85
CA GLU A 196 -7.98 -4.13 7.69
C GLU A 196 -6.78 -3.22 7.98
N GLY A 197 -7.04 -1.97 8.36
CA GLY A 197 -6.01 -0.95 8.59
C GLY A 197 -5.57 -0.81 10.04
N VAL A 198 -4.35 -0.29 10.24
CA VAL A 198 -3.82 0.09 11.57
C VAL A 198 -4.74 1.09 12.26
N GLU A 199 -5.13 2.16 11.56
CA GLU A 199 -5.98 3.20 12.16
C GLU A 199 -7.36 2.66 12.54
N THR A 200 -8.00 1.85 11.69
CA THR A 200 -9.31 1.22 11.98
C THR A 200 -9.21 0.29 13.18
N ALA A 201 -8.17 -0.56 13.25
CA ALA A 201 -7.96 -1.45 14.39
C ALA A 201 -7.77 -0.65 15.69
N LEU A 202 -6.94 0.39 15.69
CA LEU A 202 -6.73 1.24 16.86
C LEU A 202 -7.99 2.03 17.28
N SER A 203 -8.89 2.33 16.35
CA SER A 203 -10.21 2.88 16.68
C SER A 203 -11.13 1.83 17.33
N LEU A 204 -11.17 0.61 16.78
CA LEU A 204 -11.89 -0.53 17.37
C LEU A 204 -11.42 -0.82 18.81
N ALA A 205 -10.13 -0.59 19.09
CA ALA A 205 -9.52 -0.81 20.38
C ALA A 205 -10.14 -0.01 21.54
N TRP A 206 -10.94 1.04 21.26
CA TRP A 206 -11.74 1.71 22.28
C TRP A 206 -12.91 0.87 22.79
N GLY A 207 -13.53 0.07 21.92
CA GLY A 207 -14.64 -0.82 22.27
C GLY A 207 -14.19 -2.23 22.65
N TYR A 208 -13.09 -2.72 22.06
CA TYR A 208 -12.59 -4.07 22.28
C TYR A 208 -11.08 -4.17 22.08
N ALA A 209 -10.34 -4.70 23.04
CA ALA A 209 -8.91 -4.99 22.92
C ALA A 209 -8.60 -6.35 23.57
N PRO A 210 -7.56 -7.08 23.12
CA PRO A 210 -6.51 -6.68 22.16
C PRO A 210 -7.00 -6.62 20.72
N VAL A 211 -6.27 -5.90 19.84
CA VAL A 211 -6.57 -5.84 18.40
C VAL A 211 -5.34 -6.02 17.52
N TRP A 212 -5.51 -6.61 16.34
CA TRP A 212 -4.50 -6.68 15.27
C TRP A 212 -5.00 -6.03 13.97
N ALA A 213 -4.09 -5.60 13.11
CA ALA A 213 -4.42 -5.12 11.77
C ALA A 213 -3.98 -6.12 10.69
N LEU A 214 -4.81 -6.33 9.67
CA LEU A 214 -4.64 -7.39 8.68
C LEU A 214 -4.11 -6.88 7.33
N ILE A 215 -3.67 -5.63 7.26
CA ILE A 215 -2.95 -4.99 6.15
C ILE A 215 -3.85 -4.64 4.95
N ASP A 216 -4.67 -5.59 4.50
CA ASP A 216 -5.61 -5.44 3.39
C ASP A 216 -6.80 -6.42 3.49
N ALA A 217 -7.84 -6.16 2.68
CA ALA A 217 -9.04 -6.99 2.56
C ALA A 217 -8.73 -8.48 2.25
N GLY A 218 -7.68 -8.77 1.47
CA GLY A 218 -7.33 -10.13 1.10
C GLY A 218 -6.83 -10.95 2.29
N ASN A 219 -5.96 -10.36 3.10
CA ASN A 219 -5.50 -10.97 4.35
C ASN A 219 -6.61 -11.03 5.40
N LEU A 220 -7.51 -10.04 5.48
CA LEU A 220 -8.69 -10.09 6.34
C LEU A 220 -9.58 -11.31 6.00
N ALA A 221 -9.95 -11.47 4.73
CA ALA A 221 -10.76 -12.61 4.28
C ALA A 221 -10.08 -13.98 4.50
N ALA A 222 -8.75 -14.01 4.47
CA ALA A 222 -7.94 -15.21 4.60
C ALA A 222 -7.44 -15.46 6.04
N PHE A 223 -7.83 -14.63 7.02
CA PHE A 223 -7.31 -14.71 8.38
C PHE A 223 -7.61 -16.09 9.01
N PRO A 224 -6.58 -16.86 9.40
CA PRO A 224 -6.79 -18.21 9.91
C PRO A 224 -7.36 -18.18 11.32
N HIS A 225 -7.99 -19.28 11.73
CA HIS A 225 -8.27 -19.50 13.15
C HIS A 225 -6.94 -19.62 13.91
N LEU A 226 -6.89 -19.07 15.12
CA LEU A 226 -5.72 -19.13 15.99
C LEU A 226 -6.00 -20.03 17.18
N PHE A 227 -4.98 -20.79 17.61
CA PHE A 227 -5.10 -21.62 18.80
C PHE A 227 -5.35 -20.73 20.04
N GLY A 228 -6.32 -21.11 20.87
CA GLY A 228 -6.67 -20.37 22.09
C GLY A 228 -7.63 -19.20 21.89
N VAL A 229 -7.80 -18.69 20.66
CA VAL A 229 -8.78 -17.63 20.38
C VAL A 229 -10.15 -18.26 20.07
N GLU A 230 -11.13 -17.90 20.87
CA GLU A 230 -12.50 -18.43 20.86
C GLU A 230 -13.50 -17.43 20.27
N SER A 231 -13.20 -16.13 20.37
CA SER A 231 -14.03 -15.03 19.88
C SER A 231 -13.25 -14.03 19.02
N LEU A 232 -13.86 -13.58 17.93
CA LEU A 232 -13.29 -12.58 17.02
C LEU A 232 -14.23 -11.39 16.85
N VAL A 233 -13.73 -10.17 17.07
CA VAL A 233 -14.44 -8.93 16.77
C VAL A 233 -13.84 -8.31 15.51
N ILE A 234 -14.61 -8.17 14.44
CA ILE A 234 -14.13 -7.68 13.15
C ILE A 234 -14.64 -6.26 12.93
N GLY A 235 -13.74 -5.28 12.90
CA GLY A 235 -14.03 -3.92 12.43
C GLY A 235 -13.83 -3.84 10.92
N ALA A 236 -14.91 -3.85 10.14
CA ALA A 236 -14.84 -3.75 8.69
C ALA A 236 -14.78 -2.27 8.25
N ASP A 237 -13.89 -1.97 7.29
CA ASP A 237 -13.92 -0.68 6.61
C ASP A 237 -15.23 -0.57 5.80
N ASN A 238 -15.83 0.62 5.75
CA ASN A 238 -17.14 0.84 5.10
C ASN A 238 -17.04 0.98 3.57
N ASP A 239 -16.26 0.11 2.94
CA ASP A 239 -16.18 -0.01 1.48
C ASP A 239 -16.51 -1.45 1.03
N PRO A 240 -16.89 -1.65 -0.24
CA PRO A 240 -17.35 -2.97 -0.70
C PRO A 240 -16.33 -4.10 -0.51
N ALA A 241 -15.02 -3.81 -0.62
CA ALA A 241 -13.98 -4.81 -0.45
C ALA A 241 -13.80 -5.17 1.03
N GLY A 242 -13.78 -4.15 1.90
CA GLY A 242 -13.70 -4.32 3.36
C GLY A 242 -14.89 -5.10 3.92
N VAL A 243 -16.12 -4.74 3.52
CA VAL A 243 -17.35 -5.45 3.92
C VAL A 243 -17.32 -6.91 3.47
N THR A 244 -17.02 -7.15 2.19
CA THR A 244 -16.94 -8.52 1.64
C THR A 244 -15.90 -9.36 2.39
N ALA A 245 -14.73 -8.79 2.67
CA ALA A 245 -13.67 -9.47 3.39
C ALA A 245 -14.03 -9.76 4.85
N GLY A 246 -14.68 -8.81 5.53
CA GLY A 246 -15.18 -8.97 6.89
C GLY A 246 -16.18 -10.13 6.99
N HIS A 247 -17.16 -10.20 6.07
CA HIS A 247 -18.09 -11.33 6.03
C HIS A 247 -17.40 -12.67 5.72
N ALA A 248 -16.47 -12.71 4.76
CA ALA A 248 -15.74 -13.93 4.44
C ALA A 248 -14.89 -14.44 5.62
N CYS A 249 -14.28 -13.51 6.37
CA CYS A 249 -13.56 -13.82 7.61
C CYS A 249 -14.52 -14.36 8.68
N ALA A 250 -15.66 -13.69 8.87
CA ALA A 250 -16.67 -14.08 9.84
C ALA A 250 -17.24 -15.48 9.56
N GLU A 251 -17.58 -15.77 8.30
CA GLU A 251 -18.06 -17.08 7.88
C GLU A 251 -17.00 -18.17 8.15
N ARG A 252 -15.74 -17.91 7.81
CA ARG A 252 -14.63 -18.84 8.06
C ARG A 252 -14.48 -19.18 9.54
N TRP A 253 -14.53 -18.16 10.42
CA TRP A 253 -14.39 -18.35 11.86
C TRP A 253 -15.62 -19.03 12.46
N ALA A 254 -16.83 -18.66 12.03
CA ALA A 254 -18.06 -19.32 12.46
C ALA A 254 -18.10 -20.80 12.07
N LEU A 255 -17.65 -21.17 10.87
CA LEU A 255 -17.52 -22.56 10.42
C LEU A 255 -16.47 -23.35 11.23
N ALA A 256 -15.56 -22.67 11.92
CA ALA A 256 -14.60 -23.26 12.84
C ALA A 256 -15.11 -23.28 14.30
N ASP A 257 -16.41 -23.07 14.52
CA ASP A 257 -17.07 -23.05 15.83
C ASP A 257 -16.46 -21.99 16.76
N ARG A 258 -16.35 -20.76 16.23
CA ARG A 258 -15.87 -19.57 16.96
C ARG A 258 -16.94 -18.50 16.99
N GLU A 259 -16.99 -17.77 18.09
CA GLU A 259 -17.86 -16.60 18.21
C GLU A 259 -17.32 -15.49 17.32
N VAL A 260 -18.18 -14.84 16.54
CA VAL A 260 -17.79 -13.70 15.71
C VAL A 260 -18.79 -12.56 15.86
N THR A 261 -18.26 -11.36 16.09
CA THR A 261 -19.01 -10.11 16.03
C THR A 261 -18.46 -9.26 14.89
N LEU A 262 -19.32 -8.88 13.94
CA LEU A 262 -18.96 -7.93 12.90
C LEU A 262 -19.44 -6.53 13.32
N VAL A 263 -18.52 -5.59 13.40
CA VAL A 263 -18.80 -4.18 13.71
C VAL A 263 -18.76 -3.40 12.40
N GLU A 264 -19.94 -2.98 11.97
CA GLU A 264 -20.13 -2.15 10.78
C GLU A 264 -20.44 -0.72 11.21
N VAL A 265 -19.99 0.26 10.43
CA VAL A 265 -20.41 1.65 10.64
C VAL A 265 -21.89 1.73 10.30
N GLY A 266 -22.72 2.03 11.29
CA GLY A 266 -24.15 2.24 11.10
C GLY A 266 -24.38 3.28 10.00
N HIS A 267 -25.21 2.96 9.02
CA HIS A 267 -25.75 3.96 8.13
C HIS A 267 -26.76 4.78 8.93
N ASP A 268 -26.28 5.83 9.61
CA ASP A 268 -27.17 6.89 10.06
C ASP A 268 -27.64 7.65 8.81
N GLY A 269 -28.64 7.07 8.14
CA GLY A 269 -29.52 7.79 7.23
C GLY A 269 -30.49 8.63 8.05
N ALA A 270 -30.04 9.79 8.53
CA ALA A 270 -30.87 10.93 8.94
C ALA A 270 -30.01 12.18 9.17
#